data_AF-A0A0Q5H4C4-F1
#
_entry.id   AF-A0A0Q5H4C4-F1
#
_cell.length_a   1.000
_cell.length_b   1.000
_cell.length_c   1.000
_cell.angle_alpha   90.00
_cell.angle_beta   90.00
_cell.angle_gamma   90.00
#
_symmetry.space_group_name_H-M   'P 1'
#
loop_
_entity.id
_entity.type
_entity.pdbx_description
1 polymer ?
#
loop_
_entity_poly.entity_id
_entity_poly.type
_entity_poly.pdbx_seq_one_letter_code
_entity_poly.pdbx_strand_id
1 'polypeptide(L)'
;MRGNDLDNSGDGALPEGRDWRDAALRGVQAEIDACLDDLAKLQAHLAALKEFQRSLMRVVEAPKPVASVSSDHRRADPATGVTASQARPATTSALIREGARKVLRETGRPMNRAELLEALRGRGVEVKATDPARAVGRVLWRSEEFVHLDDGYWLAAVPVPDGGVDA
;
A
#
# COMPACT_ATOMS: atom_id res chain seq x y z
N MET A 1 1.23 27.98 90.03
CA MET A 1 1.47 26.53 89.79
C MET A 1 0.10 25.93 89.51
N ARG A 2 -0.26 25.39 88.33
CA ARG A 2 0.47 24.53 87.39
C ARG A 2 0.12 24.89 85.95
N GLY A 3 1.01 24.48 85.05
CA GLY A 3 1.05 24.88 83.65
C GLY A 3 -0.08 24.32 82.81
N ASN A 4 -0.35 25.04 81.73
CA ASN A 4 -1.23 24.70 80.65
C ASN A 4 -0.43 23.87 79.65
N ASP A 5 -0.48 22.54 79.78
CA ASP A 5 0.15 21.62 78.83
C ASP A 5 -0.76 21.47 77.60
N LEU A 6 -0.63 22.41 76.66
CA LEU A 6 -1.08 22.20 75.29
C LEU A 6 -0.05 21.31 74.60
N ASP A 7 -0.38 20.02 74.57
CA ASP A 7 0.29 18.99 73.79
C ASP A 7 0.15 19.32 72.30
N ASN A 8 1.10 20.10 71.80
CA ASN A 8 1.35 20.34 70.38
C ASN A 8 2.12 19.14 69.82
N SER A 9 1.44 18.00 69.72
CA SER A 9 1.97 16.80 69.09
C SER A 9 1.50 16.72 67.64
N GLY A 10 2.47 16.72 66.73
CA GLY A 10 2.28 16.27 65.36
C GLY A 10 2.25 17.38 64.32
N ASP A 11 3.39 18.09 64.20
CA ASP A 11 3.85 18.71 62.96
C ASP A 11 3.84 17.65 61.83
N GLY A 12 2.68 17.48 61.22
CA GLY A 12 2.49 16.73 59.99
C GLY A 12 3.05 17.58 58.86
N ALA A 13 4.37 17.62 58.75
CA ALA A 13 5.07 18.15 57.60
C ALA A 13 4.56 17.40 56.36
N LEU A 14 3.58 17.99 55.68
CA LEU A 14 3.12 17.56 54.37
C LEU A 14 4.36 17.54 53.46
N PRO A 15 4.71 16.39 52.84
CA PRO A 15 5.84 16.35 51.94
C PRO A 15 5.59 17.37 50.81
N GLU A 16 6.53 18.30 50.68
CA GLU A 16 6.45 19.44 49.77
C GLU A 16 6.01 19.00 48.37
N GLY A 17 4.98 19.65 47.83
CA GLY A 17 4.25 19.26 46.61
C GLY A 17 5.04 19.27 45.28
N ARG A 18 6.37 19.20 45.33
CA ARG A 18 7.26 19.00 44.18
C ARG A 18 7.53 17.52 43.91
N ASP A 19 7.68 16.69 44.94
CA ASP A 19 8.18 15.31 44.77
C ASP A 19 7.17 14.38 44.05
N TRP A 20 5.87 14.50 44.35
CA TRP A 20 4.85 13.70 43.68
C TRP A 20 4.64 14.10 42.21
N ARG A 21 4.88 15.37 41.86
CA ARG A 21 4.80 15.85 40.47
C ARG A 21 5.95 15.29 39.66
N ASP A 22 7.15 15.31 40.21
CA ASP A 22 8.33 14.74 39.55
C ASP A 22 8.17 13.22 39.42
N ALA A 23 7.60 12.54 40.41
CA ALA A 23 7.25 11.12 40.32
C ALA A 23 6.20 10.84 39.23
N ALA A 24 5.15 11.66 39.14
CA ALA A 24 4.13 11.53 38.10
C ALA A 24 4.70 11.78 36.70
N LEU A 25 5.55 12.81 36.54
CA LEU A 25 6.24 13.11 35.27
C LEU A 25 7.18 11.97 34.85
N ARG A 26 7.92 11.38 35.80
CA ARG A 26 8.74 10.19 35.52
C ARG A 26 7.90 8.99 35.08
N GLY A 27 6.72 8.79 35.68
CA GLY A 27 5.79 7.73 35.28
C GLY A 27 5.31 7.91 33.85
N VAL A 28 4.81 9.11 33.51
CA VAL A 28 4.36 9.43 32.14
C VAL A 28 5.51 9.33 31.14
N GLN A 29 6.71 9.79 31.50
CA GLN A 29 7.88 9.69 30.62
C GLN A 29 8.25 8.22 30.35
N ALA A 30 8.21 7.35 31.37
CA ALA A 30 8.47 5.92 31.18
C ALA A 30 7.43 5.25 30.28
N GLU A 31 6.16 5.66 30.35
CA GLU A 31 5.11 5.18 29.43
C GLU A 31 5.35 5.65 27.99
N ILE A 32 5.77 6.91 27.81
CA ILE A 32 6.15 7.44 26.48
C ILE A 32 7.32 6.64 25.91
N ASP A 33 8.37 6.42 26.70
CA ASP A 33 9.56 5.69 26.27
C ASP A 33 9.21 4.24 25.87
N ALA A 34 8.38 3.56 26.67
CA ALA A 34 7.88 2.22 26.35
C ALA A 34 7.07 2.20 25.04
N CYS A 35 6.23 3.21 24.81
CA CYS A 35 5.44 3.32 23.58
C CYS A 35 6.33 3.56 22.35
N LEU A 36 7.39 4.37 22.49
CA LEU A 36 8.37 4.60 21.43
C LEU A 36 9.16 3.34 21.09
N ASP A 37 9.55 2.55 22.10
CA ASP A 37 10.21 1.26 21.90
C ASP A 37 9.31 0.27 21.14
N ASP A 38 8.02 0.23 21.46
CA ASP A 38 7.07 -0.64 20.77
C ASP A 38 6.82 -0.17 19.32
N LEU A 39 6.77 1.14 19.09
CA LEU A 39 6.69 1.70 17.74
C LEU A 39 7.92 1.30 16.90
N ALA A 40 9.13 1.36 17.48
CA ALA A 40 10.35 0.93 16.81
C ALA A 40 10.33 -0.57 16.48
N LYS A 41 9.84 -1.43 17.38
CA LYS A 41 9.67 -2.87 17.13
C LYS A 41 8.69 -3.14 15.98
N LEU A 42 7.55 -2.44 15.96
CA LEU A 42 6.55 -2.57 14.89
C LEU A 42 7.11 -2.12 13.54
N GLN A 43 7.88 -1.03 13.51
CA GLN A 43 8.57 -0.59 12.29
C GLN A 43 9.58 -1.63 11.79
N ALA A 44 10.35 -2.25 12.69
CA ALA A 44 11.26 -3.34 12.33
C ALA A 44 10.53 -4.56 11.76
N HIS A 45 9.39 -4.95 12.36
CA HIS A 45 8.56 -6.04 11.85
C HIS A 45 8.00 -5.74 10.46
N LEU A 46 7.51 -4.52 10.23
CA LEU A 46 7.05 -4.09 8.91
C LEU A 46 8.17 -4.15 7.87
N ALA A 47 9.38 -3.70 8.21
CA ALA A 47 10.53 -3.79 7.33
C ALA A 47 10.89 -5.24 6.99
N ALA A 48 10.89 -6.14 7.98
CA ALA A 48 11.15 -7.56 7.80
C ALA A 48 10.10 -8.23 6.89
N LEU A 49 8.82 -7.93 7.10
CA LEU A 49 7.74 -8.44 6.24
C LEU A 49 7.85 -7.94 4.81
N LYS A 50 8.22 -6.66 4.60
CA LYS A 50 8.46 -6.10 3.27
C LYS A 50 9.65 -6.78 2.57
N GLU A 51 10.71 -7.11 3.29
CA GLU A 51 11.85 -7.86 2.71
C GLU A 51 11.46 -9.31 2.39
N PHE A 52 10.73 -9.98 3.29
CA PHE A 52 10.22 -11.32 3.03
C PHE A 52 9.31 -11.37 1.81
N GLN A 53 8.41 -10.39 1.66
CA GLN A 53 7.57 -10.23 0.48
C GLN A 53 8.43 -10.05 -0.79
N ARG A 54 9.47 -9.21 -0.76
CA ARG A 54 10.41 -9.05 -1.88
C ARG A 54 11.10 -10.37 -2.23
N SER A 55 11.51 -11.14 -1.24
CA SER A 55 12.12 -12.46 -1.42
C SER A 55 11.16 -13.46 -2.07
N LEU A 56 9.92 -13.57 -1.58
CA LEU A 56 8.89 -14.42 -2.18
C LEU A 56 8.61 -14.03 -3.64
N MET A 57 8.62 -12.74 -3.97
CA MET A 57 8.41 -12.29 -5.35
C MET A 57 9.55 -12.71 -6.28
N ARG A 58 10.81 -12.72 -5.82
CA ARG A 58 11.96 -13.21 -6.61
C ARG A 58 11.86 -14.70 -6.94
N VAL A 59 11.37 -15.53 -6.01
CA VAL A 59 11.19 -16.98 -6.24
C VAL A 59 10.10 -17.27 -7.27
N VAL A 60 9.04 -16.45 -7.29
CA VAL A 60 7.94 -16.57 -8.26
C VAL A 60 8.34 -16.12 -9.67
N GLU A 61 9.43 -15.35 -9.80
CA GLU A 61 9.93 -14.82 -11.08
C GLU A 61 10.86 -15.76 -11.88
N ALA A 62 11.19 -16.96 -11.38
CA ALA A 62 11.98 -17.91 -12.16
C ALA A 62 11.27 -18.25 -13.50
N PRO A 63 11.80 -17.82 -14.65
CA PRO A 63 11.14 -18.02 -15.93
C PRO A 63 11.20 -19.50 -16.32
N LYS A 64 10.04 -20.13 -16.52
CA LYS A 64 9.97 -21.36 -17.30
C LYS A 64 10.31 -21.01 -18.75
N PRO A 65 11.35 -21.60 -19.38
CA PRO A 65 11.59 -21.39 -20.80
C PRO A 65 10.50 -22.13 -21.58
N VAL A 66 9.46 -21.42 -21.99
CA VAL A 66 8.56 -21.90 -23.02
C VAL A 66 9.26 -21.69 -24.36
N ALA A 67 9.80 -22.79 -24.89
CA ALA A 67 10.30 -22.88 -26.25
C ALA A 67 9.22 -22.35 -27.21
N SER A 68 9.50 -21.21 -27.83
CA SER A 68 8.69 -20.72 -28.95
C SER A 68 9.05 -21.55 -30.18
N VAL A 69 8.24 -22.55 -30.46
CA VAL A 69 8.11 -23.08 -31.82
C VAL A 69 7.23 -22.08 -32.57
N SER A 70 7.82 -21.31 -33.47
CA SER A 70 7.06 -20.60 -34.50
C SER A 70 7.52 -21.10 -35.86
N SER A 71 6.67 -21.94 -36.41
CA SER A 71 6.71 -22.47 -37.77
C SER A 71 6.53 -21.34 -38.78
N ASP A 72 7.45 -21.28 -39.74
CA ASP A 72 7.32 -20.60 -41.03
C ASP A 72 5.96 -20.85 -41.68
N HIS A 73 5.27 -19.82 -42.19
CA HIS A 73 4.41 -19.88 -43.39
C HIS A 73 4.39 -18.52 -44.12
N ARG A 74 5.25 -18.42 -45.15
CA ARG A 74 5.09 -17.82 -46.50
C ARG A 74 4.50 -16.42 -46.72
N ARG A 75 5.41 -15.56 -47.21
CA ARG A 75 5.38 -14.55 -48.30
C ARG A 75 4.16 -14.55 -49.27
N ALA A 76 3.55 -13.37 -49.50
CA ALA A 76 3.48 -12.66 -50.80
C ALA A 76 2.52 -11.42 -50.80
N ASP A 77 3.12 -10.23 -50.90
CA ASP A 77 2.83 -9.03 -51.73
C ASP A 77 1.50 -8.20 -51.69
N PRO A 78 1.59 -6.90 -52.08
CA PRO A 78 0.77 -5.81 -51.57
C PRO A 78 -0.22 -5.21 -52.59
N ALA A 79 -1.42 -4.80 -52.14
CA ALA A 79 -2.18 -3.71 -52.76
C ALA A 79 -3.38 -3.27 -51.89
N THR A 80 -3.39 -1.98 -51.57
CA THR A 80 -4.56 -1.08 -51.47
C THR A 80 -5.72 -1.45 -50.54
N GLY A 81 -5.87 -0.70 -49.44
CA GLY A 81 -7.15 -0.64 -48.72
C GLY A 81 -7.07 -0.02 -47.32
N VAL A 82 -7.54 1.23 -47.20
CA VAL A 82 -8.23 1.86 -46.05
C VAL A 82 -7.84 1.35 -44.66
N THR A 83 -7.16 2.18 -43.87
CA THR A 83 -6.83 1.92 -42.46
C THR A 83 -8.07 2.01 -41.55
N ALA A 84 -8.96 1.03 -41.65
CA ALA A 84 -9.70 0.56 -40.51
C ALA A 84 -8.78 -0.44 -39.81
N SER A 85 -8.10 0.00 -38.75
CA SER A 85 -7.31 -0.90 -37.90
C SER A 85 -8.23 -2.02 -37.43
N GLN A 86 -8.09 -3.19 -38.04
CA GLN A 86 -8.78 -4.41 -37.62
C GLN A 86 -8.34 -4.67 -36.18
N ALA A 87 -9.22 -4.30 -35.26
CA ALA A 87 -9.04 -4.53 -33.84
C ALA A 87 -8.86 -6.03 -33.65
N ARG A 88 -7.60 -6.43 -33.40
CA ARG A 88 -7.32 -7.73 -32.79
C ARG A 88 -8.24 -7.84 -31.56
N PRO A 89 -8.84 -9.00 -31.29
CA PRO A 89 -9.65 -9.17 -30.08
C PRO A 89 -8.83 -8.68 -28.88
N ALA A 90 -9.37 -7.69 -28.17
CA ALA A 90 -8.65 -7.07 -27.05
C ALA A 90 -8.30 -8.16 -26.05
N THR A 91 -6.99 -8.34 -25.80
CA THR A 91 -6.53 -9.33 -24.84
C THR A 91 -7.07 -8.99 -23.45
N THR A 92 -7.21 -9.98 -22.57
CA THR A 92 -7.65 -9.74 -21.19
C THR A 92 -6.80 -8.66 -20.50
N SER A 93 -5.49 -8.62 -20.79
CA SER A 93 -4.60 -7.56 -20.29
C SER A 93 -4.93 -6.18 -20.87
N ALA A 94 -5.30 -6.08 -22.15
CA ALA A 94 -5.75 -4.82 -22.75
C ALA A 94 -7.06 -4.34 -22.09
N LEU A 95 -8.02 -5.24 -21.88
CA LEU A 95 -9.29 -4.93 -21.21
C LEU A 95 -9.07 -4.48 -19.75
N ILE A 96 -8.18 -5.14 -19.02
CA ILE A 96 -7.81 -4.75 -17.65
C ILE A 96 -7.19 -3.35 -17.65
N ARG A 97 -6.24 -3.05 -18.54
CA ARG A 97 -5.60 -1.73 -18.60
C ARG A 97 -6.58 -0.63 -18.99
N GLU A 98 -7.41 -0.87 -19.99
CA GLU A 98 -8.41 0.11 -20.42
C GLU A 98 -9.45 0.35 -19.32
N GLY A 99 -9.96 -0.72 -18.72
CA GLY A 99 -10.90 -0.64 -17.61
C GLY A 99 -10.30 0.09 -16.42
N ALA A 100 -9.09 -0.25 -16.00
CA ALA A 100 -8.41 0.39 -14.87
C ALA A 100 -8.19 1.89 -15.12
N ARG A 101 -7.82 2.28 -16.35
CA ARG A 101 -7.68 3.69 -16.73
C ARG A 101 -8.99 4.47 -16.57
N LYS A 102 -10.10 3.90 -17.04
CA LYS A 102 -11.44 4.49 -16.89
C LYS A 102 -11.81 4.62 -15.42
N VAL A 103 -11.62 3.55 -14.64
CA VAL A 103 -11.90 3.54 -13.21
C VAL A 103 -11.16 4.67 -12.50
N LEU A 104 -9.83 4.72 -12.63
CA LEU A 104 -8.99 5.68 -11.90
C LEU A 104 -9.30 7.14 -12.29
N ARG A 105 -9.63 7.39 -13.57
CA ARG A 105 -10.07 8.72 -14.02
C ARG A 105 -11.41 9.13 -13.42
N GLU A 106 -12.35 8.20 -13.34
CA GLU A 106 -13.70 8.47 -12.83
C GLU A 106 -13.73 8.62 -11.31
N THR A 107 -12.94 7.81 -10.59
CA THR A 107 -12.90 7.86 -9.13
C THR A 107 -12.01 8.96 -8.59
N GLY A 108 -11.05 9.45 -9.39
CA GLY A 108 -10.19 10.55 -9.00
C GLY A 108 -9.32 10.24 -7.77
N ARG A 109 -9.03 8.96 -7.49
CA ARG A 109 -8.17 8.54 -6.37
C ARG A 109 -7.38 7.28 -6.70
N PRO A 110 -6.19 7.07 -6.09
CA PRO A 110 -5.49 5.80 -6.14
C PRO A 110 -6.40 4.67 -5.64
N MET A 111 -6.32 3.51 -6.27
CA MET A 111 -7.11 2.34 -5.89
C MET A 111 -6.25 1.10 -5.80
N ASN A 112 -6.50 0.30 -4.77
CA ASN A 112 -5.76 -0.94 -4.58
C ASN A 112 -6.24 -2.04 -5.56
N ARG A 113 -5.49 -3.14 -5.62
CA ARG A 113 -5.76 -4.26 -6.55
C ARG A 113 -7.15 -4.92 -6.36
N ALA A 114 -7.67 -4.94 -5.14
CA ALA A 114 -8.97 -5.53 -4.84
C ALA A 114 -10.10 -4.58 -5.24
N GLU A 115 -9.96 -3.29 -4.92
CA GLU A 115 -10.90 -2.25 -5.35
C GLU A 115 -10.96 -2.15 -6.88
N LEU A 116 -9.82 -2.20 -7.56
CA LEU A 116 -9.76 -2.22 -9.03
C LEU A 116 -10.42 -3.47 -9.61
N LEU A 117 -10.22 -4.64 -9.01
CA LEU A 117 -10.88 -5.86 -9.46
C LEU A 117 -12.41 -5.74 -9.37
N GLU A 118 -12.94 -5.24 -8.24
CA GLU A 118 -14.38 -5.05 -8.06
C GLU A 118 -14.94 -4.01 -9.04
N ALA A 119 -14.23 -2.90 -9.23
CA ALA A 119 -14.62 -1.87 -10.19
C ALA A 119 -14.55 -2.35 -11.65
N LEU A 120 -13.64 -3.27 -11.98
CA LEU A 120 -13.55 -3.93 -13.29
C LEU A 120 -14.70 -4.93 -13.49
N ARG A 121 -15.05 -5.71 -12.46
CA ARG A 121 -16.19 -6.63 -12.47
C ARG A 121 -17.50 -5.89 -12.67
N GLY A 122 -17.70 -4.76 -11.98
CA GLY A 122 -18.86 -3.89 -12.16
C GLY A 122 -19.00 -3.34 -13.59
N ARG A 123 -17.92 -3.33 -14.37
CA ARG A 123 -17.90 -2.92 -15.78
C ARG A 123 -17.94 -4.11 -16.77
N GLY A 124 -18.16 -5.34 -16.29
CA GLY A 124 -18.22 -6.53 -17.12
C GLY A 124 -16.87 -7.07 -17.58
N VAL A 125 -15.76 -6.62 -16.99
CA VAL A 125 -14.42 -7.16 -17.29
C VAL A 125 -14.18 -8.40 -16.43
N GLU A 126 -14.24 -9.58 -17.06
CA GLU A 126 -14.00 -10.85 -16.38
C GLU A 126 -12.50 -11.21 -16.37
N VAL A 127 -11.93 -11.35 -15.17
CA VAL A 127 -10.53 -11.75 -15.00
C VAL A 127 -10.49 -13.23 -14.59
N LYS A 128 -10.33 -14.12 -15.58
CA LYS A 128 -10.21 -15.56 -15.37
C LYS A 128 -8.79 -15.93 -14.93
N ALA A 129 -8.56 -15.95 -13.63
CA ALA A 129 -7.31 -16.39 -13.02
C ALA A 129 -7.58 -17.05 -11.66
N THR A 130 -6.67 -17.90 -11.20
CA THR A 130 -6.72 -18.49 -9.84
C THR A 130 -6.75 -17.41 -8.75
N ASP A 131 -6.01 -16.32 -8.97
CA ASP A 131 -6.06 -15.09 -8.17
C ASP A 131 -6.27 -13.89 -9.09
N PRO A 132 -7.53 -13.44 -9.28
CA PRO A 132 -7.87 -12.33 -10.17
C PRO A 132 -7.26 -10.99 -9.73
N ALA A 133 -7.20 -10.71 -8.43
CA ALA A 133 -6.65 -9.44 -7.92
C ALA A 133 -5.14 -9.36 -8.19
N ARG A 134 -4.42 -10.47 -8.00
CA ARG A 134 -3.00 -10.58 -8.35
C ARG A 134 -2.77 -10.53 -9.86
N ALA A 135 -3.70 -11.04 -10.66
CA ALA A 135 -3.62 -10.92 -12.12
C ALA A 135 -3.77 -9.45 -12.57
N VAL A 136 -4.73 -8.70 -12.00
CA VAL A 136 -4.88 -7.26 -12.25
C VAL A 136 -3.60 -6.52 -11.88
N GLY A 137 -3.09 -6.70 -10.65
CA GLY A 137 -1.84 -6.06 -10.23
C GLY A 137 -0.66 -6.36 -11.15
N ARG A 138 -0.49 -7.61 -11.58
CA ARG A 138 0.57 -8.00 -12.53
C ARG A 138 0.46 -7.33 -13.90
N VAL A 139 -0.75 -7.08 -14.38
CA VAL A 139 -1.00 -6.41 -15.65
C VAL A 139 -0.67 -4.93 -15.55
N LEU A 140 -1.12 -4.28 -14.47
CA LEU A 140 -0.88 -2.85 -14.24
C LEU A 140 0.60 -2.56 -14.00
N TRP A 141 1.26 -3.37 -13.16
CA TRP A 141 2.70 -3.24 -12.88
C TRP A 141 3.58 -3.36 -14.12
N ARG A 142 3.22 -4.21 -15.08
CA ARG A 142 3.97 -4.38 -16.34
C ARG A 142 3.78 -3.24 -17.34
N SER A 143 2.92 -2.28 -17.02
CA SER A 143 2.52 -1.22 -17.93
C SER A 143 3.01 0.11 -17.39
N GLU A 144 3.82 0.82 -18.19
CA GLU A 144 4.39 2.13 -17.84
C GLU A 144 3.32 3.23 -17.63
N GLU A 145 2.08 2.95 -18.04
CA GLU A 145 0.93 3.83 -17.90
C GLU A 145 0.43 3.97 -16.44
N PHE A 146 0.87 3.08 -15.54
CA PHE A 146 0.45 3.05 -14.15
C PHE A 146 1.64 3.17 -13.20
N VAL A 147 1.44 3.92 -12.13
CA VAL A 147 2.38 4.02 -11.02
C VAL A 147 1.77 3.36 -9.79
N HIS A 148 2.61 2.68 -9.01
CA HIS A 148 2.20 2.17 -7.71
C HIS A 148 2.57 3.20 -6.64
N LEU A 149 1.55 3.65 -5.90
CA LEU A 149 1.64 4.49 -4.72
C LEU A 149 1.38 3.63 -3.47
N ASP A 150 1.69 4.14 -2.28
CA ASP A 150 1.45 3.44 -1.01
C ASP A 150 -0.02 2.98 -0.88
N ASP A 151 -0.97 3.79 -1.36
CA ASP A 151 -2.41 3.52 -1.27
C ASP A 151 -3.00 2.76 -2.48
N GLY A 152 -2.21 2.43 -3.51
CA GLY A 152 -2.72 1.68 -4.66
C GLY A 152 -2.07 1.97 -5.99
N TYR A 153 -2.82 1.84 -7.08
CA TYR A 153 -2.38 2.17 -8.43
C TYR A 153 -2.98 3.50 -8.86
N TRP A 154 -2.17 4.31 -9.55
CA TRP A 154 -2.58 5.56 -10.17
C TRP A 154 -2.07 5.65 -11.62
N LEU A 155 -2.54 6.64 -12.38
CA LEU A 155 -2.10 6.88 -13.75
C LEU A 155 -0.82 7.71 -13.76
N ALA A 156 0.23 7.20 -14.40
CA ALA A 156 1.53 7.88 -14.43
C ALA A 156 1.50 9.26 -15.11
N ALA A 157 0.59 9.44 -16.08
CA ALA A 157 0.45 10.69 -16.84
C ALA A 157 -0.49 11.73 -16.19
N VAL A 158 -1.09 11.43 -15.03
CA VAL A 158 -2.04 12.31 -14.34
C VAL A 158 -1.46 12.70 -12.99
N PRO A 159 -1.43 14.00 -12.63
CA PRO A 159 -1.04 14.43 -11.29
C PRO A 159 -1.81 13.63 -10.24
N VAL A 160 -1.12 13.17 -9.21
CA VAL A 160 -1.78 12.51 -8.08
C VAL A 160 -2.67 13.57 -7.42
N PRO A 161 -3.98 13.31 -7.24
CA PRO A 161 -4.84 14.26 -6.54
C PRO A 161 -4.31 14.44 -5.12
N ASP A 162 -4.02 15.70 -4.76
CA ASP A 162 -3.35 16.09 -3.52
C ASP A 162 -3.96 15.39 -2.30
N GLY A 163 -3.22 14.41 -1.76
CA GLY A 163 -3.67 13.59 -0.64
C GLY A 163 -2.65 12.59 -0.11
N GLY A 164 -1.38 12.65 -0.53
CA GLY A 164 -0.36 11.72 -0.06
C GLY A 164 1.06 12.16 -0.39
N VAL A 165 1.73 12.63 0.66
CA VAL A 165 3.17 12.90 0.86
C VAL A 165 3.77 14.15 0.20
N ASP A 166 3.67 15.26 0.94
CA ASP A 166 4.76 16.23 1.02
C ASP A 166 6.06 15.53 1.48
N ALA A 167 7.14 15.96 0.84
CA ALA A 167 8.59 15.81 1.08
C ALA A 167 9.09 15.06 2.34
#